data_AF-A0A7G2LUE6-F1
#
_entry.id   AF-A0A7G2LUE6-F1
#
_cell.length_a   1.000
_cell.length_b   1.000
_cell.length_c   1.000
_cell.angle_alpha   90.00
_cell.angle_beta   90.00
_cell.angle_gamma   90.00
#
_symmetry.space_group_name_H-M   'P 1'
#
loop_
_entity.id
_entity.type
_entity.pdbx_description
1 polymer ?
#
loop_
_entity_poly.entity_id
_entity_poly.type
_entity_poly.pdbx_seq_one_letter_code
_entity_poly.pdbx_strand_id
1 'polypeptide(L)'
;SPPPHHDIYSIEDLAQLIYDLKQINPRCKVTVKLVASSGVGTIAAGVAKAKADIILISGHNGGTGASPATSIKYAGLPWEMGLTEAHQVLSMNNLRDRVTLRTDGGLRTGRDIVMAAMMGAEEYGIGTAALIAMGCIMVRQCQSNTCPVGVCTQDEALRGKFTGNADKVVNLITFYATEVREILASIGARSLDEVIGRADLLTQVSRGSAHLDDLDLNPLLITVDGAHENVYDRDKPRQVVLDTLDAQIVRDAARFLEDGEKMQLSYAVQNTHRTVGTRVSSHIVKRFGMRNSLQPDHLTVKLTGSAGQSLGAFAAPGLKLEVSGDANDYVGKGLSGGTIVVRPTMASPIVASENTIIGNTVLYGATAGYLFAAGRAGERFAVRNSGAHVVIEGCGSNGCEYMTGGVAVILGEIGANFAAGMTGGMAYLYDPEGLAPKLMNAETIVTCAVTVEHWLNQLHGLIERHVAETNSRKGADILQHWDTEKHNFLQVCPKEMLVHLPAPLSVEEAAVPAE
;
A
#
# COMPACT_ATOMS: atom_id res chain seq x y z
N SER A 1 -8.00 -8.47 -3.09
CA SER A 1 -7.10 -7.30 -3.29
C SER A 1 -6.99 -7.01 -4.76
N PRO A 2 -6.80 -5.74 -5.16
CA PRO A 2 -6.49 -5.41 -6.55
C PRO A 2 -5.18 -6.09 -6.98
N PRO A 3 -5.05 -6.53 -8.25
CA PRO A 3 -3.80 -7.08 -8.76
C PRO A 3 -2.62 -6.09 -8.72
N PRO A 4 -2.77 -4.80 -9.10
CA PRO A 4 -1.71 -3.82 -8.95
C PRO A 4 -1.79 -3.08 -7.60
N HIS A 5 -0.67 -2.52 -7.20
CA HIS A 5 -0.65 -1.38 -6.29
C HIS A 5 -1.11 -0.14 -7.08
N HIS A 6 -2.20 0.52 -6.65
CA HIS A 6 -2.77 1.65 -7.40
C HIS A 6 -1.92 2.94 -7.31
N ASP A 7 -0.86 2.90 -6.51
CA ASP A 7 0.18 3.91 -6.35
C ASP A 7 1.54 3.45 -6.94
N ILE A 8 1.55 2.40 -7.77
CA ILE A 8 2.72 1.91 -8.50
C ILE A 8 2.32 1.50 -9.92
N TYR A 9 2.32 2.46 -10.85
CA TYR A 9 2.10 2.19 -12.28
C TYR A 9 3.38 2.22 -13.12
N SER A 10 4.48 2.65 -12.50
CA SER A 10 5.76 2.87 -13.15
C SER A 10 6.90 2.74 -12.13
N ILE A 11 8.15 2.85 -12.58
CA ILE A 11 9.31 2.76 -11.69
C ILE A 11 9.46 4.03 -10.83
N GLU A 12 9.05 5.18 -11.35
CA GLU A 12 9.00 6.46 -10.65
C GLU A 12 7.95 6.46 -9.54
N ASP A 13 6.81 5.80 -9.75
CA ASP A 13 5.81 5.60 -8.69
C ASP A 13 6.33 4.69 -7.58
N LEU A 14 7.05 3.61 -7.93
CA LEU A 14 7.72 2.77 -6.93
C LEU A 14 8.73 3.60 -6.12
N ALA A 15 9.51 4.45 -6.78
CA ALA A 15 10.44 5.35 -6.11
C ALA A 15 9.70 6.33 -5.18
N GLN A 16 8.51 6.79 -5.57
CA GLN A 16 7.67 7.63 -4.73
C GLN A 16 7.17 6.87 -3.49
N LEU A 17 6.69 5.62 -3.62
CA LEU A 17 6.30 4.82 -2.46
C LEU A 17 7.49 4.54 -1.53
N ILE A 18 8.66 4.19 -2.08
CA ILE A 18 9.88 4.00 -1.27
C ILE A 18 10.22 5.29 -0.50
N TYR A 19 10.09 6.45 -1.17
CA TYR A 19 10.27 7.75 -0.53
C TYR A 19 9.25 7.95 0.60
N ASP A 20 7.96 7.68 0.37
CA ASP A 20 6.90 7.81 1.36
C ASP A 20 7.16 6.94 2.61
N LEU A 21 7.53 5.68 2.41
CA LEU A 21 7.85 4.75 3.50
C LEU A 21 9.03 5.24 4.34
N LYS A 22 10.07 5.78 3.68
CA LYS A 22 11.24 6.35 4.35
C LYS A 22 10.94 7.70 5.01
N GLN A 23 9.91 8.43 4.58
CA GLN A 23 9.42 9.64 5.25
C GLN A 23 8.62 9.31 6.52
N ILE A 24 7.70 8.34 6.46
CA ILE A 24 6.93 7.96 7.66
C ILE A 24 7.78 7.18 8.67
N ASN A 25 8.82 6.46 8.23
CA ASN A 25 9.75 5.77 9.12
C ASN A 25 11.21 6.02 8.72
N PRO A 26 11.92 6.96 9.39
CA PRO A 26 13.32 7.29 9.06
C PRO A 26 14.33 6.18 9.38
N ARG A 27 13.90 5.07 9.98
CA ARG A 27 14.79 4.00 10.47
C ARG A 27 14.64 2.70 9.70
N CYS A 28 13.59 2.53 8.89
CA CYS A 28 13.36 1.26 8.22
C CYS A 28 14.25 1.09 6.97
N LYS A 29 14.57 -0.17 6.69
CA LYS A 29 14.95 -0.61 5.34
C LYS A 29 13.67 -0.94 4.57
N VAL A 30 13.62 -0.57 3.29
CA VAL A 30 12.52 -0.87 2.38
C VAL A 30 12.91 -2.04 1.48
N THR A 31 12.06 -3.06 1.46
CA THR A 31 12.22 -4.25 0.61
C THR A 31 11.22 -4.22 -0.53
N VAL A 32 11.67 -4.51 -1.75
CA VAL A 32 10.78 -4.77 -2.88
C VAL A 32 10.81 -6.27 -3.17
N LYS A 33 9.64 -6.91 -3.06
CA LYS A 33 9.46 -8.33 -3.36
C LYS A 33 9.08 -8.47 -4.84
N LEU A 34 9.95 -9.11 -5.61
CA LEU A 34 9.75 -9.46 -7.01
C LEU A 34 9.62 -10.98 -7.14
N VAL A 35 8.93 -11.43 -8.17
CA VAL A 35 8.90 -12.85 -8.55
C VAL A 35 9.91 -13.05 -9.68
N ALA A 36 10.66 -14.15 -9.63
CA ALA A 36 11.59 -14.51 -10.68
C ALA A 36 10.85 -14.65 -12.02
N SER A 37 11.34 -13.92 -13.01
CA SER A 37 10.92 -13.95 -14.40
C SER A 37 12.08 -13.46 -15.26
N SER A 38 12.10 -13.83 -16.54
CA SER A 38 13.06 -13.22 -17.47
C SER A 38 12.88 -11.70 -17.50
N GLY A 39 13.97 -10.95 -17.43
CA GLY A 39 13.98 -9.49 -17.37
C GLY A 39 13.89 -8.90 -15.95
N VAL A 40 13.82 -9.75 -14.91
CA VAL A 40 13.80 -9.29 -13.51
C VAL A 40 15.08 -8.55 -13.13
N GLY A 41 16.21 -8.83 -13.78
CA GLY A 41 17.48 -8.12 -13.52
C GLY A 41 17.40 -6.64 -13.90
N THR A 42 16.78 -6.32 -15.04
CA THR A 42 16.53 -4.93 -15.47
C THR A 42 15.62 -4.20 -14.48
N ILE A 43 14.56 -4.87 -14.01
CA ILE A 43 13.66 -4.32 -12.98
C ILE A 43 14.43 -4.10 -11.68
N ALA A 44 15.26 -5.05 -11.25
CA ALA A 44 16.08 -4.95 -10.05
C ALA A 44 17.02 -3.73 -10.09
N ALA A 45 17.62 -3.43 -11.26
CA ALA A 45 18.41 -2.22 -11.45
C ALA A 45 17.58 -0.94 -11.26
N GLY A 46 16.36 -0.90 -11.79
CA GLY A 46 15.41 0.18 -11.55
C GLY A 46 15.07 0.34 -10.06
N VAL A 47 14.78 -0.78 -9.38
CA VAL A 47 14.47 -0.83 -7.94
C VAL A 47 15.63 -0.31 -7.08
N ALA A 48 16.86 -0.69 -7.41
CA ALA A 48 18.06 -0.17 -6.73
C ALA A 48 18.23 1.35 -6.95
N LYS A 49 17.98 1.85 -8.17
CA LYS A 49 17.99 3.30 -8.46
C LYS A 49 16.87 4.05 -7.74
N ALA A 50 15.72 3.41 -7.53
CA ALA A 50 14.60 3.90 -6.74
C ALA A 50 14.84 3.92 -5.22
N LYS A 51 16.07 3.61 -4.77
CA LYS A 51 16.52 3.67 -3.37
C LYS A 51 15.90 2.59 -2.47
N ALA A 52 15.50 1.44 -3.02
CA ALA A 52 15.24 0.27 -2.18
C ALA A 52 16.52 -0.18 -1.47
N ASP A 53 16.37 -0.80 -0.30
CA ASP A 53 17.49 -1.32 0.49
C ASP A 53 17.70 -2.81 0.25
N ILE A 54 16.61 -3.53 -0.03
CA ILE A 54 16.59 -4.98 -0.19
C ILE A 54 15.73 -5.33 -1.40
N ILE A 55 16.19 -6.26 -2.23
CA ILE A 55 15.41 -6.85 -3.31
C ILE A 55 15.24 -8.34 -2.98
N LEU A 56 13.99 -8.77 -2.85
CA LEU A 56 13.64 -10.18 -2.66
C LEU A 56 13.24 -10.78 -4.01
N ILE A 57 13.96 -11.79 -4.47
CA ILE A 57 13.60 -12.59 -5.64
C ILE A 57 12.94 -13.89 -5.18
N SER A 58 11.65 -14.02 -5.45
CA SER A 58 10.84 -15.20 -5.14
C SER A 58 10.73 -16.17 -6.30
N GLY A 59 10.99 -17.45 -6.05
CA GLY A 59 10.77 -18.51 -7.04
C GLY A 59 9.29 -18.84 -7.26
N HIS A 60 8.98 -19.43 -8.42
CA HIS A 60 7.63 -19.89 -8.79
C HIS A 60 7.03 -20.93 -7.82
N ASN A 61 7.89 -21.62 -7.07
CA ASN A 61 7.55 -22.70 -6.15
C ASN A 61 7.23 -22.20 -4.72
N GLY A 62 6.98 -20.90 -4.55
CA GLY A 62 6.49 -20.30 -3.30
C GLY A 62 5.14 -20.87 -2.83
N GLY A 63 4.92 -20.84 -1.51
CA GLY A 63 3.64 -21.25 -0.91
C GLY A 63 2.58 -20.14 -0.99
N THR A 64 1.30 -20.53 -1.02
CA THR A 64 0.16 -19.60 -0.91
C THR A 64 -0.97 -20.24 -0.12
N GLY A 65 -1.74 -19.43 0.62
CA GLY A 65 -2.95 -19.87 1.31
C GLY A 65 -4.14 -20.04 0.37
N ALA A 66 -4.20 -19.26 -0.72
CA ALA A 66 -5.23 -19.34 -1.75
C ALA A 66 -4.71 -18.72 -3.06
N SER A 67 -4.87 -19.43 -4.18
CA SER A 67 -4.53 -18.95 -5.51
C SER A 67 -5.19 -19.85 -6.57
N PRO A 68 -5.51 -19.33 -7.76
CA PRO A 68 -5.85 -20.18 -8.90
C PRO A 68 -4.76 -21.23 -9.16
N ALA A 69 -5.17 -22.46 -9.47
CA ALA A 69 -4.26 -23.55 -9.77
C ALA A 69 -3.39 -23.25 -11.01
N THR A 70 -3.94 -22.51 -11.97
CA THR A 70 -3.21 -22.05 -13.16
C THR A 70 -2.02 -21.17 -12.79
N SER A 71 -2.19 -20.19 -11.90
CA SER A 71 -1.08 -19.35 -11.42
C SER A 71 -0.01 -20.17 -10.70
N ILE A 72 -0.41 -21.13 -9.86
CA ILE A 72 0.53 -22.01 -9.12
C ILE A 72 1.38 -22.86 -10.07
N LYS A 73 0.80 -23.28 -11.21
CA LYS A 73 1.45 -24.22 -12.13
C LYS A 73 2.19 -23.55 -13.28
N TYR A 74 1.78 -22.35 -13.67
CA TYR A 74 2.19 -21.74 -14.95
C TYR A 74 2.72 -20.30 -14.84
N ALA A 75 2.75 -19.69 -13.65
CA ALA A 75 3.29 -18.34 -13.47
C ALA A 75 4.58 -18.34 -12.62
N GLY A 76 5.56 -17.55 -13.06
CA GLY A 76 6.88 -17.41 -12.42
C GLY A 76 7.92 -18.41 -12.95
N LEU A 77 9.19 -18.13 -12.64
CA LEU A 77 10.35 -18.97 -12.96
C LEU A 77 11.08 -19.46 -11.70
N PRO A 78 12.02 -20.43 -11.82
CA PRO A 78 12.92 -20.81 -10.74
C PRO A 78 13.68 -19.61 -10.18
N TRP A 79 13.88 -19.59 -8.85
CA TRP A 79 14.60 -18.49 -8.21
C TRP A 79 16.06 -18.47 -8.64
N GLU A 80 16.66 -19.62 -8.99
CA GLU A 80 18.02 -19.75 -9.50
C GLU A 80 18.24 -18.84 -10.72
N MET A 81 17.26 -18.79 -11.64
CA MET A 81 17.33 -17.94 -12.82
C MET A 81 17.22 -16.47 -12.46
N GLY A 82 16.16 -16.10 -11.73
CA GLY A 82 15.90 -14.70 -11.41
C GLY A 82 16.92 -14.08 -10.45
N LEU A 83 17.41 -14.86 -9.49
CA LEU A 83 18.41 -14.43 -8.52
C LEU A 83 19.74 -14.14 -9.21
N THR A 84 20.21 -15.08 -10.03
CA THR A 84 21.45 -14.90 -10.77
C THR A 84 21.32 -13.75 -11.77
N GLU A 85 20.20 -13.62 -12.50
CA GLU A 85 19.98 -12.50 -13.41
C GLU A 85 20.04 -11.15 -12.66
N ALA A 86 19.37 -11.05 -11.51
CA ALA A 86 19.41 -9.85 -10.67
C ALA A 86 20.84 -9.57 -10.16
N HIS A 87 21.56 -10.59 -9.68
CA HIS A 87 22.92 -10.44 -9.21
C HIS A 87 23.86 -9.95 -10.32
N GLN A 88 23.78 -10.55 -11.50
CA GLN A 88 24.61 -10.21 -12.66
C GLN A 88 24.30 -8.80 -13.16
N VAL A 89 23.03 -8.46 -13.40
CA VAL A 89 22.64 -7.14 -13.93
C VAL A 89 22.97 -6.02 -12.95
N LEU A 90 22.75 -6.22 -11.65
CA LEU A 90 23.13 -5.24 -10.64
C LEU A 90 24.65 -5.03 -10.58
N SER A 91 25.43 -6.09 -10.74
CA SER A 91 26.91 -6.01 -10.72
C SER A 91 27.42 -5.27 -11.95
N MET A 92 26.93 -5.64 -13.16
CA MET A 92 27.29 -4.97 -14.42
C MET A 92 26.96 -3.46 -14.43
N ASN A 93 26.02 -3.02 -13.59
CA ASN A 93 25.61 -1.61 -13.50
C ASN A 93 26.22 -0.86 -12.30
N ASN A 94 27.13 -1.48 -11.53
CA ASN A 94 27.68 -0.91 -10.29
C ASN A 94 26.56 -0.48 -9.29
N LEU A 95 25.56 -1.35 -9.15
CA LEU A 95 24.42 -1.17 -8.24
C LEU A 95 24.32 -2.29 -7.19
N ARG A 96 25.11 -3.36 -7.31
CA ARG A 96 25.00 -4.55 -6.44
C ARG A 96 25.36 -4.27 -4.99
N ASP A 97 26.27 -3.33 -4.75
CA ASP A 97 26.66 -2.81 -3.43
C ASP A 97 25.55 -1.98 -2.76
N ARG A 98 24.58 -1.45 -3.53
CA ARG A 98 23.53 -0.57 -3.01
C ARG A 98 22.40 -1.29 -2.30
N VAL A 99 22.21 -2.58 -2.59
CA VAL A 99 21.09 -3.39 -2.12
C VAL A 99 21.58 -4.69 -1.50
N THR A 100 20.75 -5.26 -0.63
CA THR A 100 20.87 -6.66 -0.20
C THR A 100 19.97 -7.52 -1.07
N LEU A 101 20.48 -8.63 -1.62
CA LEU A 101 19.64 -9.60 -2.32
C LEU A 101 19.14 -10.68 -1.36
N ARG A 102 17.82 -10.85 -1.32
CA ARG A 102 17.14 -11.92 -0.58
C ARG A 102 16.50 -12.88 -1.57
N THR A 103 16.40 -14.16 -1.22
CA THR A 103 15.61 -15.11 -2.02
C THR A 103 14.72 -16.00 -1.16
N ASP A 104 13.58 -16.39 -1.71
CA ASP A 104 12.71 -17.45 -1.19
C ASP A 104 12.18 -18.31 -2.35
N GLY A 105 11.60 -19.47 -2.03
CA GLY A 105 11.07 -20.39 -3.04
C GLY A 105 11.46 -21.83 -2.79
N GLY A 106 10.83 -22.46 -1.81
CA GLY A 106 11.02 -23.90 -1.57
C GLY A 106 12.41 -24.28 -1.03
N LEU A 107 13.11 -23.37 -0.36
CA LEU A 107 14.37 -23.64 0.35
C LEU A 107 14.13 -24.59 1.54
N ARG A 108 14.61 -25.84 1.43
CA ARG A 108 14.33 -26.93 2.38
C ARG A 108 15.54 -27.38 3.19
N THR A 109 16.74 -27.05 2.75
CA THR A 109 17.99 -27.60 3.29
C THR A 109 19.06 -26.53 3.44
N GLY A 110 20.11 -26.84 4.23
CA GLY A 110 21.31 -26.03 4.28
C GLY A 110 22.02 -25.95 2.93
N ARG A 111 21.98 -27.03 2.13
CA ARG A 111 22.48 -26.99 0.74
C ARG A 111 21.77 -25.94 -0.11
N ASP A 112 20.44 -25.84 -0.03
CA ASP A 112 19.70 -24.83 -0.81
C ASP A 112 20.14 -23.40 -0.45
N ILE A 113 20.44 -23.15 0.84
CA ILE A 113 20.98 -21.86 1.30
C ILE A 113 22.36 -21.59 0.71
N VAL A 114 23.28 -22.56 0.76
CA VAL A 114 24.64 -22.39 0.21
C VAL A 114 24.60 -22.18 -1.30
N MET A 115 23.73 -22.90 -2.03
CA MET A 115 23.51 -22.69 -3.46
C MET A 115 23.01 -21.28 -3.75
N ALA A 116 21.99 -20.80 -3.01
CA ALA A 116 21.50 -19.44 -3.14
C ALA A 116 22.56 -18.39 -2.82
N ALA A 117 23.41 -18.65 -1.82
CA ALA A 117 24.55 -17.79 -1.48
C ALA A 117 25.51 -17.66 -2.68
N MET A 118 25.95 -18.79 -3.24
CA MET A 118 26.84 -18.82 -4.41
C MET A 118 26.24 -18.14 -5.64
N MET A 119 24.91 -18.17 -5.78
CA MET A 119 24.17 -17.44 -6.84
C MET A 119 23.94 -15.95 -6.53
N GLY A 120 24.37 -15.46 -5.36
CA GLY A 120 24.42 -14.04 -5.03
C GLY A 120 23.42 -13.56 -3.99
N ALA A 121 22.65 -14.43 -3.32
CA ALA A 121 21.78 -14.04 -2.21
C ALA A 121 22.54 -13.89 -0.88
N GLU A 122 22.15 -12.89 -0.10
CA GLU A 122 22.68 -12.59 1.23
C GLU A 122 21.70 -12.99 2.35
N GLU A 123 20.42 -13.15 2.02
CA GLU A 123 19.36 -13.49 2.96
C GLU A 123 18.37 -14.52 2.38
N TYR A 124 17.80 -15.37 3.23
CA TYR A 124 17.05 -16.56 2.81
C TYR A 124 15.69 -16.65 3.51
N GLY A 125 14.60 -16.65 2.74
CA GLY A 125 13.23 -16.72 3.25
C GLY A 125 12.73 -18.16 3.35
N ILE A 126 12.29 -18.56 4.55
CA ILE A 126 11.80 -19.92 4.84
C ILE A 126 10.34 -19.84 5.31
N GLY A 127 9.41 -20.15 4.41
CA GLY A 127 7.96 -20.15 4.69
C GLY A 127 7.41 -21.56 4.99
N THR A 128 7.21 -22.36 3.95
CA THR A 128 6.54 -23.67 4.05
C THR A 128 7.23 -24.63 5.01
N ALA A 129 8.56 -24.70 5.04
CA ALA A 129 9.27 -25.57 5.98
C ALA A 129 9.03 -25.15 7.44
N ALA A 130 8.95 -23.84 7.72
CA ALA A 130 8.57 -23.33 9.04
C ALA A 130 7.12 -23.69 9.39
N LEU A 131 6.18 -23.61 8.43
CA LEU A 131 4.81 -24.08 8.63
C LEU A 131 4.75 -25.59 8.94
N ILE A 132 5.57 -26.41 8.26
CA ILE A 132 5.67 -27.85 8.52
C ILE A 132 6.24 -28.12 9.92
N ALA A 133 7.30 -27.41 10.32
CA ALA A 133 7.83 -27.51 11.68
C ALA A 133 6.77 -27.15 12.75
N MET A 134 5.87 -26.21 12.44
CA MET A 134 4.74 -25.87 13.31
C MET A 134 3.58 -26.88 13.25
N GLY A 135 3.61 -27.87 12.35
CA GLY A 135 2.63 -28.96 12.30
C GLY A 135 1.84 -29.07 10.99
N CYS A 136 2.14 -28.26 9.97
CA CYS A 136 1.51 -28.45 8.65
C CYS A 136 1.84 -29.83 8.07
N ILE A 137 0.79 -30.58 7.72
CA ILE A 137 0.88 -31.92 7.11
C ILE A 137 0.68 -31.91 5.59
N MET A 138 0.78 -30.74 4.95
CA MET A 138 0.72 -30.56 3.50
C MET A 138 -0.56 -31.08 2.80
N VAL A 139 -1.71 -31.00 3.48
CA VAL A 139 -3.03 -31.45 2.94
C VAL A 139 -3.64 -30.50 1.90
N ARG A 140 -3.12 -29.27 1.73
CA ARG A 140 -3.52 -28.29 0.70
C ARG A 140 -4.99 -27.84 0.75
N GLN A 141 -5.51 -27.64 1.96
CA GLN A 141 -6.86 -27.13 2.23
C GLN A 141 -6.85 -25.74 2.90
N CYS A 142 -5.77 -24.98 2.73
CA CYS A 142 -5.60 -23.68 3.38
C CYS A 142 -6.73 -22.70 3.03
N GLN A 143 -7.16 -22.69 1.76
CA GLN A 143 -8.24 -21.86 1.24
C GLN A 143 -9.63 -22.25 1.76
N SER A 144 -9.78 -23.46 2.30
CA SER A 144 -11.10 -24.02 2.66
C SER A 144 -11.51 -23.72 4.09
N ASN A 145 -10.66 -23.03 4.87
CA ASN A 145 -10.84 -22.81 6.30
C ASN A 145 -10.93 -24.10 7.14
N THR A 146 -10.57 -25.27 6.58
CA THR A 146 -10.72 -26.60 7.20
C THR A 146 -9.38 -27.24 7.58
N CYS A 147 -8.36 -26.44 7.92
CA CYS A 147 -7.05 -26.96 8.27
C CYS A 147 -7.12 -27.93 9.47
N PRO A 148 -6.76 -29.22 9.32
CA PRO A 148 -6.98 -30.23 10.35
C PRO A 148 -6.06 -30.06 11.58
N VAL A 149 -5.03 -29.25 11.45
CA VAL A 149 -3.96 -29.03 12.43
C VAL A 149 -3.91 -27.59 12.94
N GLY A 150 -4.94 -26.79 12.66
CA GLY A 150 -5.05 -25.42 13.21
C GLY A 150 -4.04 -24.39 12.69
N VAL A 151 -3.35 -24.68 11.57
CA VAL A 151 -2.33 -23.76 11.01
C VAL A 151 -2.95 -22.64 10.17
N CYS A 152 -3.74 -23.00 9.14
CA CYS A 152 -4.37 -22.03 8.22
C CYS A 152 -5.90 -22.11 8.31
N THR A 153 -6.47 -21.66 9.42
CA THR A 153 -7.92 -21.63 9.66
C THR A 153 -8.27 -20.55 10.69
N GLN A 154 -9.44 -19.95 10.54
CA GLN A 154 -10.04 -19.01 11.49
C GLN A 154 -11.11 -19.69 12.38
N ASP A 155 -11.49 -20.93 12.07
CA ASP A 155 -12.42 -21.71 12.90
C ASP A 155 -11.79 -22.01 14.28
N GLU A 156 -12.50 -21.67 15.35
CA GLU A 156 -11.97 -21.78 16.71
C GLU A 156 -11.71 -23.23 17.14
N ALA A 157 -12.58 -24.17 16.76
CA ALA A 157 -12.43 -25.58 17.11
C ALA A 157 -11.23 -26.22 16.39
N LEU A 158 -10.96 -25.81 15.14
CA LEU A 158 -9.78 -26.24 14.41
C LEU A 158 -8.50 -25.55 14.89
N ARG A 159 -8.55 -24.26 15.25
CA ARG A 159 -7.42 -23.55 15.88
C ARG A 159 -7.02 -24.20 17.21
N GLY A 160 -7.97 -24.74 17.97
CA GLY A 160 -7.70 -25.53 19.17
C GLY A 160 -6.84 -26.78 18.95
N LYS A 161 -6.67 -27.23 17.70
CA LYS A 161 -5.80 -28.37 17.33
C LYS A 161 -4.35 -27.95 17.02
N PHE A 162 -4.03 -26.67 17.06
CA PHE A 162 -2.67 -26.18 16.77
C PHE A 162 -1.69 -26.60 17.87
N THR A 163 -0.61 -27.28 17.49
CA THR A 163 0.44 -27.76 18.41
C THR A 163 1.82 -27.19 18.08
N GLY A 164 1.90 -26.19 17.19
CA GLY A 164 3.15 -25.51 16.86
C GLY A 164 3.63 -24.65 18.02
N ASN A 165 4.95 -24.51 18.14
CA ASN A 165 5.57 -23.63 19.13
C ASN A 165 6.85 -23.00 18.57
N ALA A 166 7.37 -21.99 19.27
CA ALA A 166 8.57 -21.28 18.86
C ALA A 166 9.80 -22.19 18.81
N ASP A 167 9.96 -23.10 19.78
CA ASP A 167 11.11 -24.00 19.87
C ASP A 167 11.26 -24.90 18.63
N LYS A 168 10.14 -25.39 18.06
CA LYS A 168 10.17 -26.17 16.81
C LYS A 168 10.75 -25.37 15.64
N VAL A 169 10.43 -24.08 15.56
CA VAL A 169 10.96 -23.19 14.51
C VAL A 169 12.43 -22.86 14.78
N VAL A 170 12.80 -22.59 16.04
CA VAL A 170 14.19 -22.37 16.45
C VAL A 170 15.05 -23.59 16.10
N ASN A 171 14.56 -24.79 16.40
CA ASN A 171 15.25 -26.04 16.07
C ASN A 171 15.42 -26.23 14.55
N LEU A 172 14.38 -25.94 13.76
CA LEU A 172 14.48 -25.96 12.29
C LEU A 172 15.60 -25.05 11.80
N ILE A 173 15.60 -23.78 12.21
CA ILE A 173 16.62 -22.81 11.78
C ILE A 173 18.01 -23.22 12.29
N THR A 174 18.11 -23.79 13.49
CA THR A 174 19.37 -24.31 14.05
C THR A 174 19.93 -25.46 13.21
N PHE A 175 19.07 -26.37 12.72
CA PHE A 175 19.49 -27.45 11.83
C PHE A 175 19.95 -26.94 10.47
N TYR A 176 19.21 -26.02 9.84
CA TYR A 176 19.66 -25.36 8.61
C TYR A 176 21.03 -24.70 8.80
N ALA A 177 21.19 -23.91 9.86
CA ALA A 177 22.45 -23.23 10.14
C ALA A 177 23.59 -24.22 10.39
N THR A 178 23.30 -25.39 10.97
CA THR A 178 24.29 -26.44 11.20
C THR A 178 24.74 -27.09 9.90
N GLU A 179 23.79 -27.48 9.06
CA GLU A 179 24.07 -28.05 7.74
C GLU A 179 24.83 -27.04 6.85
N VAL A 180 24.49 -25.75 6.89
CA VAL A 180 25.25 -24.69 6.19
C VAL A 180 26.71 -24.68 6.64
N ARG A 181 27.00 -24.71 7.95
CA ARG A 181 28.38 -24.73 8.47
C ARG A 181 29.14 -25.98 8.04
N GLU A 182 28.48 -27.14 8.04
CA GLU A 182 29.07 -28.41 7.60
C GLU A 182 29.46 -28.36 6.11
N ILE A 183 28.58 -27.83 5.25
CA ILE A 183 28.85 -27.68 3.82
C ILE A 183 29.97 -26.68 3.58
N LEU A 184 29.96 -25.51 4.24
CA LEU A 184 31.03 -24.51 4.14
C LEU A 184 32.38 -25.11 4.53
N ALA A 185 32.43 -25.86 5.64
CA ALA A 185 33.64 -26.54 6.06
C ALA A 185 34.13 -27.57 5.02
N SER A 186 33.22 -28.30 4.36
CA SER A 186 33.59 -29.28 3.34
C SER A 186 34.22 -28.68 2.08
N ILE A 187 33.91 -27.41 1.76
CA ILE A 187 34.48 -26.68 0.62
C ILE A 187 35.62 -25.73 1.04
N GLY A 188 36.01 -25.75 2.32
CA GLY A 188 37.11 -24.96 2.87
C GLY A 188 36.77 -23.49 3.17
N ALA A 189 35.49 -23.10 3.15
CA ALA A 189 35.04 -21.76 3.51
C ALA A 189 34.78 -21.64 5.02
N ARG A 190 35.12 -20.51 5.62
CA ARG A 190 34.94 -20.26 7.08
C ARG A 190 33.66 -19.49 7.40
N SER A 191 33.07 -18.85 6.40
CA SER A 191 31.86 -18.05 6.55
C SER A 191 31.02 -18.07 5.27
N LEU A 192 29.75 -17.67 5.39
CA LEU A 192 28.88 -17.55 4.22
C LEU A 192 29.34 -16.41 3.31
N ASP A 193 29.91 -15.34 3.87
CA ASP A 193 30.38 -14.18 3.14
C ASP A 193 31.51 -14.53 2.15
N GLU A 194 32.31 -15.56 2.44
CA GLU A 194 33.36 -16.06 1.54
C GLU A 194 32.83 -16.73 0.26
N VAL A 195 31.55 -17.13 0.25
CA VAL A 195 30.94 -17.87 -0.87
C VAL A 195 29.84 -17.10 -1.58
N ILE A 196 29.43 -15.92 -1.10
CA ILE A 196 28.37 -15.14 -1.75
C ILE A 196 28.84 -14.69 -3.15
N GLY A 197 28.04 -15.02 -4.17
CA GLY A 197 28.33 -14.71 -5.58
C GLY A 197 29.46 -15.56 -6.20
N ARG A 198 29.99 -16.56 -5.49
CA ARG A 198 31.02 -17.48 -5.99
C ARG A 198 30.42 -18.61 -6.82
N ALA A 199 29.82 -18.23 -7.95
CA ALA A 199 29.23 -19.16 -8.90
C ALA A 199 30.26 -20.14 -9.50
N ASP A 200 31.56 -19.78 -9.48
CA ASP A 200 32.68 -20.63 -9.88
C ASP A 200 32.84 -21.90 -9.01
N LEU A 201 32.27 -21.92 -7.80
CA LEU A 201 32.23 -23.11 -6.94
C LEU A 201 31.14 -24.12 -7.35
N LEU A 202 30.30 -23.77 -8.32
CA LEU A 202 29.23 -24.60 -8.84
C LEU A 202 29.62 -25.18 -10.20
N THR A 203 29.30 -26.45 -10.42
CA THR A 203 29.50 -27.11 -11.71
C THR A 203 28.28 -27.94 -12.04
N GLN A 204 27.78 -27.80 -13.26
CA GLN A 204 26.73 -28.67 -13.78
C GLN A 204 27.29 -30.08 -13.96
N VAL A 205 26.67 -31.06 -13.31
CA VAL A 205 26.99 -32.47 -13.50
C VAL A 205 25.96 -33.08 -14.43
N SER A 206 26.37 -33.47 -15.65
CA SER A 206 25.50 -34.26 -16.53
C SER A 206 25.42 -35.69 -15.97
N ARG A 207 24.20 -36.13 -15.65
CA ARG A 207 23.89 -37.50 -15.17
C ARG A 207 22.73 -38.14 -15.94
N GLY A 208 22.32 -37.54 -17.06
CA GLY A 208 21.17 -37.97 -17.87
C GLY A 208 21.47 -39.12 -18.83
N SER A 209 20.42 -39.72 -19.41
CA SER A 209 20.55 -40.58 -20.58
C SER A 209 20.87 -39.73 -21.82
N ALA A 210 21.55 -40.29 -22.82
CA ALA A 210 21.96 -39.59 -24.04
C ALA A 210 20.80 -38.99 -24.89
N HIS A 211 19.55 -39.19 -24.48
CA HIS A 211 18.33 -38.69 -25.13
C HIS A 211 17.71 -37.48 -24.41
N LEU A 212 18.25 -37.10 -23.26
CA LEU A 212 17.93 -35.83 -22.61
C LEU A 212 18.88 -34.79 -23.20
N ASP A 213 18.33 -33.86 -23.97
CA ASP A 213 19.04 -32.65 -24.35
C ASP A 213 19.47 -31.95 -23.06
N ASP A 214 20.77 -32.00 -22.76
CA ASP A 214 21.32 -31.41 -21.54
C ASP A 214 20.96 -29.91 -21.51
N LEU A 215 20.33 -29.48 -20.42
CA LEU A 215 20.05 -28.07 -20.18
C LEU A 215 21.37 -27.29 -20.15
N ASP A 216 21.41 -26.13 -20.79
CA ASP A 216 22.56 -25.24 -20.65
C ASP A 216 22.41 -24.39 -19.38
N LEU A 217 23.12 -24.76 -18.30
CA LEU A 217 23.16 -23.97 -17.06
C LEU A 217 24.25 -22.90 -17.06
N ASN A 218 25.04 -22.76 -18.13
CA ASN A 218 26.11 -21.76 -18.18
C ASN A 218 25.62 -20.33 -17.87
N PRO A 219 24.45 -19.86 -18.35
CA PRO A 219 23.95 -18.54 -17.99
C PRO A 219 23.83 -18.29 -16.48
N LEU A 220 23.63 -19.35 -15.69
CA LEU A 220 23.52 -19.26 -14.22
C LEU A 220 24.89 -19.27 -13.52
N LEU A 221 25.93 -19.74 -14.20
CA LEU A 221 27.25 -19.98 -13.61
C LEU A 221 28.30 -18.94 -14.03
N ILE A 222 27.98 -18.08 -15.01
CA ILE A 222 28.87 -17.01 -15.45
C ILE A 222 29.00 -15.96 -14.35
N THR A 223 30.25 -15.67 -14.01
CA THR A 223 30.63 -14.49 -13.22
C THR A 223 30.79 -13.31 -14.18
N VAL A 224 30.11 -12.21 -13.90
CA VAL A 224 30.16 -10.99 -14.74
C VAL A 224 31.30 -10.08 -14.32
N ASP A 225 31.79 -9.28 -15.27
CA ASP A 225 32.76 -8.21 -15.00
C ASP A 225 32.20 -7.26 -13.92
N GLY A 226 33.04 -6.88 -12.96
CA GLY A 226 32.66 -6.10 -11.79
C GLY A 226 32.16 -6.91 -10.60
N ALA A 227 31.85 -8.20 -10.76
CA ALA A 227 31.40 -9.04 -9.63
C ALA A 227 32.48 -9.18 -8.53
N HIS A 228 33.76 -9.17 -8.92
CA HIS A 228 34.90 -9.21 -7.99
C HIS A 228 35.11 -7.91 -7.20
N GLU A 229 34.51 -6.80 -7.65
CA GLU A 229 34.57 -5.50 -6.96
C GLU A 229 33.41 -5.31 -5.98
N ASN A 230 32.44 -6.23 -5.97
CA ASN A 230 31.30 -6.16 -5.07
C ASN A 230 31.73 -6.28 -3.61
N VAL A 231 31.34 -5.30 -2.80
CA VAL A 231 31.48 -5.35 -1.35
C VAL A 231 30.12 -5.69 -0.73
N TYR A 232 30.06 -6.84 -0.07
CA TYR A 232 28.89 -7.26 0.68
C TYR A 232 29.00 -6.74 2.12
N ASP A 233 27.96 -6.03 2.57
CA ASP A 233 27.88 -5.49 3.93
C ASP A 233 26.46 -5.71 4.45
N ARG A 234 26.31 -6.69 5.33
CA ARG A 234 25.00 -7.06 5.90
C ARG A 234 24.47 -6.00 6.85
N ASP A 235 25.37 -5.26 7.49
CA ASP A 235 25.06 -4.21 8.46
C ASP A 235 24.95 -2.83 7.79
N LYS A 236 25.00 -2.77 6.45
CA LYS A 236 24.94 -1.53 5.69
C LYS A 236 23.77 -0.66 6.13
N PRO A 237 23.99 0.65 6.29
CA PRO A 237 22.90 1.57 6.59
C PRO A 237 21.90 1.56 5.43
N ARG A 238 20.65 1.95 5.71
CA ARG A 238 19.68 2.17 4.64
C ARG A 238 20.16 3.25 3.66
N GLN A 239 19.72 3.14 2.42
CA GLN A 239 19.78 4.22 1.44
C GLN A 239 19.04 5.45 1.98
N VAL A 240 19.77 6.56 2.08
CA VAL A 240 19.24 7.85 2.49
C VAL A 240 18.40 8.45 1.36
N VAL A 241 17.32 9.13 1.73
CA VAL A 241 16.48 9.90 0.82
C VAL A 241 16.53 11.36 1.25
N LEU A 242 16.33 12.27 0.29
CA LEU A 242 16.35 13.71 0.56
C LEU A 242 15.22 14.11 1.51
N ASP A 243 15.51 15.10 2.34
CA ASP A 243 14.48 15.76 3.13
C ASP A 243 13.46 16.48 2.23
N THR A 244 12.27 16.70 2.79
CA THR A 244 11.20 17.52 2.21
C THR A 244 10.95 18.73 3.11
N LEU A 245 9.91 19.51 2.81
CA LEU A 245 9.45 20.63 3.62
C LEU A 245 9.26 20.24 5.10
N ASP A 246 8.93 18.99 5.38
CA ASP A 246 8.80 18.46 6.74
C ASP A 246 10.04 18.63 7.61
N ALA A 247 11.26 18.62 7.06
CA ALA A 247 12.45 18.87 7.87
C ALA A 247 12.42 20.28 8.47
N GLN A 248 11.86 21.25 7.75
CA GLN A 248 11.59 22.58 8.28
C GLN A 248 10.39 22.58 9.23
N ILE A 249 9.27 21.95 8.85
CA ILE A 249 8.07 21.89 9.69
C ILE A 249 8.37 21.27 11.06
N VAL A 250 9.14 20.17 11.11
CA VAL A 250 9.52 19.50 12.35
C VAL A 250 10.38 20.40 13.25
N ARG A 251 11.32 21.17 12.67
CA ARG A 251 12.12 22.13 13.44
C ARG A 251 11.25 23.25 14.00
N ASP A 252 10.38 23.82 13.18
CA ASP A 252 9.53 24.94 13.59
C ASP A 252 8.41 24.49 14.56
N ALA A 253 7.99 23.23 14.48
CA ALA A 253 7.03 22.59 15.38
C ALA A 253 7.64 21.99 16.66
N ALA A 254 8.88 22.34 17.02
CA ALA A 254 9.57 21.77 18.18
C ALA A 254 8.73 21.88 19.48
N ARG A 255 8.12 23.05 19.74
CA ARG A 255 7.24 23.25 20.90
C ARG A 255 6.01 22.34 20.91
N PHE A 256 5.40 22.10 19.74
CA PHE A 256 4.32 21.13 19.64
C PHE A 256 4.82 19.70 19.93
N LEU A 257 5.98 19.32 19.39
CA LEU A 257 6.51 17.95 19.54
C LEU A 257 7.09 17.68 20.94
N GLU A 258 7.60 18.70 21.63
CA GLU A 258 8.22 18.58 22.94
C GLU A 258 7.20 18.81 24.06
N ASP A 259 6.47 19.93 24.00
CA ASP A 259 5.60 20.42 25.08
C ASP A 259 4.11 20.15 24.84
N GLY A 260 3.72 19.78 23.61
CA GLY A 260 2.32 19.57 23.24
C GLY A 260 1.54 20.87 23.03
N GLU A 261 2.20 21.97 22.66
CA GLU A 261 1.53 23.24 22.34
C GLU A 261 0.71 23.15 21.03
N LYS A 262 -0.48 23.77 21.00
CA LYS A 262 -1.23 23.97 19.75
C LYS A 262 -0.51 24.99 18.88
N MET A 263 -0.22 24.63 17.62
CA MET A 263 0.58 25.46 16.71
C MET A 263 -0.04 25.62 15.34
N GLN A 264 0.24 26.76 14.71
CA GLN A 264 -0.06 27.03 13.30
C GLN A 264 1.21 27.50 12.59
N LEU A 265 1.53 26.89 11.46
CA LEU A 265 2.69 27.18 10.63
C LEU A 265 2.26 27.48 9.20
N SER A 266 3.02 28.29 8.46
CA SER A 266 2.70 28.69 7.10
C SER A 266 3.93 28.62 6.18
N TYR A 267 3.78 28.00 5.00
CA TYR A 267 4.86 27.82 4.03
C TYR A 267 4.38 27.95 2.59
N ALA A 268 5.31 28.25 1.68
CA ALA A 268 5.08 28.04 0.25
C ALA A 268 5.34 26.56 -0.10
N VAL A 269 4.52 26.00 -1.00
CA VAL A 269 4.67 24.62 -1.48
C VAL A 269 4.81 24.59 -3.01
N GLN A 270 5.62 23.65 -3.50
CA GLN A 270 5.87 23.43 -4.92
C GLN A 270 5.70 21.94 -5.24
N ASN A 271 5.46 21.59 -6.50
CA ASN A 271 5.24 20.21 -6.93
C ASN A 271 6.45 19.29 -6.63
N THR A 272 7.64 19.85 -6.42
CA THR A 272 8.85 19.16 -6.00
C THR A 272 8.87 18.81 -4.50
N HIS A 273 8.08 19.50 -3.68
CA HIS A 273 7.86 19.19 -2.27
C HIS A 273 6.87 18.04 -2.15
N ARG A 274 7.41 16.83 -2.16
CA ARG A 274 6.64 15.59 -2.09
C ARG A 274 6.44 15.16 -0.64
N THR A 275 5.34 14.45 -0.40
CA THR A 275 5.09 13.75 0.86
C THR A 275 5.01 14.66 2.10
N VAL A 276 4.60 15.93 1.90
CA VAL A 276 4.52 16.94 2.96
C VAL A 276 3.54 16.52 4.05
N GLY A 277 3.94 16.62 5.31
CA GLY A 277 3.21 16.20 6.52
C GLY A 277 3.50 14.78 6.99
N THR A 278 4.13 13.96 6.18
CA THR A 278 4.33 12.53 6.47
C THR A 278 5.40 12.27 7.53
N ARG A 279 6.52 13.01 7.47
CA ARG A 279 7.56 12.91 8.50
C ARG A 279 7.07 13.56 9.79
N VAL A 280 6.33 14.67 9.71
CA VAL A 280 5.66 15.27 10.87
C VAL A 280 4.74 14.24 11.54
N SER A 281 3.95 13.51 10.76
CA SER A 281 3.12 12.40 11.24
C SER A 281 3.94 11.34 11.99
N SER A 282 5.12 10.95 11.47
CA SER A 282 6.05 10.05 12.17
C SER A 282 6.41 10.54 13.58
N HIS A 283 6.69 11.83 13.72
CA HIS A 283 7.01 12.44 15.01
C HIS A 283 5.81 12.47 15.95
N ILE A 284 4.62 12.81 15.45
CA ILE A 284 3.36 12.76 16.21
C ILE A 284 3.13 11.36 16.77
N VAL A 285 3.21 10.33 15.92
CA VAL A 285 2.95 8.95 16.34
C VAL A 285 4.00 8.45 17.32
N LYS A 286 5.27 8.79 17.13
CA LYS A 286 6.33 8.41 18.08
C LYS A 286 6.16 9.05 19.46
N ARG A 287 5.69 10.30 19.50
CA ARG A 287 5.57 11.07 20.73
C ARG A 287 4.25 10.82 21.45
N PHE A 288 3.15 10.84 20.72
CA PHE A 288 1.79 10.85 21.27
C PHE A 288 1.00 9.57 20.96
N GLY A 289 1.45 8.75 19.99
CA GLY A 289 0.74 7.57 19.52
C GLY A 289 -0.43 7.88 18.58
N MET A 290 -0.99 6.84 17.98
CA MET A 290 -2.17 6.94 17.09
C MET A 290 -3.47 7.22 17.85
N ARG A 291 -3.58 6.81 19.11
CA ARG A 291 -4.76 7.04 19.97
C ARG A 291 -4.49 8.17 20.95
N ASN A 292 -3.96 9.27 20.43
CA ASN A 292 -3.65 10.45 21.23
C ASN A 292 -4.92 11.27 21.54
N SER A 293 -4.81 12.21 22.47
CA SER A 293 -5.88 13.13 22.87
C SER A 293 -5.73 14.52 22.24
N LEU A 294 -4.97 14.64 21.15
CA LEU A 294 -4.81 15.92 20.46
C LEU A 294 -6.15 16.33 19.85
N GLN A 295 -6.42 17.63 19.87
CA GLN A 295 -7.51 18.20 19.09
C GLN A 295 -7.28 17.95 17.60
N PRO A 296 -8.30 17.77 16.75
CA PRO A 296 -8.10 17.42 15.34
C PRO A 296 -7.18 18.37 14.55
N ASP A 297 -7.10 19.64 14.94
CA ASP A 297 -6.33 20.72 14.32
C ASP A 297 -5.16 21.22 15.21
N HIS A 298 -4.65 20.36 16.10
CA HIS A 298 -3.65 20.75 17.09
C HIS A 298 -2.35 21.27 16.49
N LEU A 299 -1.89 20.68 15.39
CA LEU A 299 -0.85 21.24 14.53
C LEU A 299 -1.46 21.52 13.16
N THR A 300 -1.61 22.80 12.82
CA THR A 300 -2.10 23.23 11.51
C THR A 300 -0.95 23.75 10.65
N VAL A 301 -0.76 23.16 9.47
CA VAL A 301 0.23 23.62 8.49
C VAL A 301 -0.49 24.16 7.26
N LYS A 302 -0.37 25.46 7.04
CA LYS A 302 -0.91 26.18 5.89
C LYS A 302 0.14 26.23 4.78
N LEU A 303 -0.28 25.86 3.58
CA LEU A 303 0.56 25.72 2.40
C LEU A 303 -0.04 26.55 1.27
N THR A 304 0.78 27.35 0.60
CA THR A 304 0.35 28.14 -0.57
C THR A 304 1.15 27.72 -1.80
N GLY A 305 0.46 27.32 -2.87
CA GLY A 305 1.06 26.81 -4.11
C GLY A 305 0.54 25.44 -4.48
N SER A 306 1.35 24.66 -5.22
CA SER A 306 0.97 23.34 -5.72
C SER A 306 1.72 22.26 -4.94
N ALA A 307 1.03 21.36 -4.25
CA ALA A 307 1.68 20.28 -3.50
C ALA A 307 2.10 19.14 -4.42
N GLY A 308 3.29 18.58 -4.17
CA GLY A 308 3.77 17.39 -4.87
C GLY A 308 2.98 16.13 -4.51
N GLN A 309 3.38 15.00 -5.09
CA GLN A 309 2.77 13.70 -4.81
C GLN A 309 2.76 13.37 -3.30
N SER A 310 1.76 12.60 -2.88
CA SER A 310 1.64 12.05 -1.52
C SER A 310 1.46 13.11 -0.41
N LEU A 311 0.84 14.26 -0.72
CA LEU A 311 0.46 15.25 0.29
C LEU A 311 -0.31 14.60 1.45
N GLY A 312 0.19 14.78 2.68
CA GLY A 312 -0.45 14.26 3.88
C GLY A 312 -0.55 12.73 3.94
N ALA A 313 0.33 12.02 3.22
CA ALA A 313 0.37 10.57 3.31
C ALA A 313 0.58 10.14 4.77
N PHE A 314 -0.23 9.19 5.22
CA PHE A 314 -0.22 8.67 6.59
C PHE A 314 -0.41 9.74 7.68
N ALA A 315 -1.05 10.87 7.39
CA ALA A 315 -1.25 11.94 8.38
C ALA A 315 -2.05 11.42 9.59
N ALA A 316 -1.45 11.59 10.78
CA ALA A 316 -1.96 11.11 12.07
C ALA A 316 -2.95 12.10 12.71
N PRO A 317 -3.73 11.66 13.72
CA PRO A 317 -4.64 12.54 14.44
C PRO A 317 -3.91 13.73 15.06
N GLY A 318 -4.52 14.90 14.94
CA GLY A 318 -3.98 16.18 15.40
C GLY A 318 -3.22 16.99 14.34
N LEU A 319 -2.87 16.38 13.20
CA LEU A 319 -2.30 17.09 12.08
C LEU A 319 -3.38 17.57 11.12
N LYS A 320 -3.41 18.88 10.85
CA LYS A 320 -4.21 19.51 9.80
C LYS A 320 -3.31 20.14 8.75
N LEU A 321 -3.53 19.81 7.48
CA LEU A 321 -2.85 20.41 6.33
C LEU A 321 -3.86 21.21 5.51
N GLU A 322 -3.61 22.49 5.28
CA GLU A 322 -4.46 23.36 4.47
C GLU A 322 -3.67 23.85 3.26
N VAL A 323 -4.09 23.49 2.05
CA VAL A 323 -3.48 23.93 0.80
C VAL A 323 -4.38 24.96 0.12
N SER A 324 -3.85 26.17 -0.04
CA SER A 324 -4.40 27.22 -0.88
C SER A 324 -3.71 27.18 -2.25
N GLY A 325 -4.29 26.43 -3.17
CA GLY A 325 -3.75 26.10 -4.49
C GLY A 325 -4.28 24.76 -4.97
N ASP A 326 -3.39 23.83 -5.31
CA ASP A 326 -3.72 22.50 -5.83
C ASP A 326 -2.76 21.43 -5.28
N ALA A 327 -3.04 20.15 -5.56
CA ALA A 327 -2.15 19.04 -5.23
C ALA A 327 -2.14 17.96 -6.33
N ASN A 328 -1.00 17.28 -6.45
CA ASN A 328 -0.83 16.16 -7.37
C ASN A 328 -1.44 14.85 -6.81
N ASP A 329 -1.05 13.71 -7.36
CA ASP A 329 -1.57 12.39 -6.99
C ASP A 329 -1.34 12.03 -5.51
N TYR A 330 -2.12 11.07 -5.04
CA TYR A 330 -1.95 10.40 -3.74
C TYR A 330 -2.22 11.29 -2.51
N VAL A 331 -3.00 12.37 -2.65
CA VAL A 331 -3.45 13.17 -1.50
C VAL A 331 -4.10 12.28 -0.46
N GLY A 332 -3.61 12.34 0.78
CA GLY A 332 -4.11 11.52 1.88
C GLY A 332 -3.92 10.01 1.68
N LYS A 333 -2.92 9.58 0.90
CA LYS A 333 -2.54 8.17 0.80
C LYS A 333 -2.37 7.56 2.20
N GLY A 334 -3.10 6.50 2.50
CA GLY A 334 -3.11 5.87 3.82
C GLY A 334 -3.49 6.84 4.94
N LEU A 335 -4.35 7.83 4.71
CA LEU A 335 -4.78 8.78 5.74
C LEU A 335 -5.22 8.04 7.00
N SER A 336 -4.71 8.48 8.15
CA SER A 336 -4.76 7.72 9.40
C SER A 336 -5.27 8.57 10.57
N GLY A 337 -6.20 9.50 10.29
CA GLY A 337 -6.86 10.33 11.30
C GLY A 337 -6.54 11.82 11.25
N GLY A 338 -5.58 12.24 10.42
CA GLY A 338 -5.35 13.66 10.13
C GLY A 338 -6.47 14.31 9.30
N THR A 339 -6.39 15.63 9.15
CA THR A 339 -7.30 16.41 8.29
C THR A 339 -6.51 17.06 7.15
N ILE A 340 -6.99 16.92 5.92
CA ILE A 340 -6.41 17.58 4.74
C ILE A 340 -7.48 18.44 4.09
N VAL A 341 -7.14 19.68 3.78
CA VAL A 341 -8.01 20.63 3.11
C VAL A 341 -7.28 21.16 1.88
N VAL A 342 -7.91 21.13 0.72
CA VAL A 342 -7.37 21.68 -0.53
C VAL A 342 -8.42 22.60 -1.15
N ARG A 343 -8.06 23.84 -1.44
CA ARG A 343 -8.96 24.80 -2.07
C ARG A 343 -8.19 25.74 -2.99
N PRO A 344 -8.84 26.30 -4.03
CA PRO A 344 -8.20 27.30 -4.86
C PRO A 344 -7.77 28.52 -4.03
N THR A 345 -6.82 29.30 -4.57
CA THR A 345 -6.49 30.59 -3.98
C THR A 345 -7.72 31.51 -4.03
N MET A 346 -7.89 32.38 -3.04
CA MET A 346 -9.05 33.28 -2.95
C MET A 346 -9.19 34.21 -4.16
N ALA A 347 -8.08 34.54 -4.81
CA ALA A 347 -8.03 35.38 -5.99
C ALA A 347 -8.25 34.61 -7.31
N SER A 348 -8.40 33.29 -7.26
CA SER A 348 -8.58 32.47 -8.45
C SER A 348 -9.94 32.76 -9.09
N PRO A 349 -10.00 33.01 -10.42
CA PRO A 349 -11.25 33.24 -11.12
C PRO A 349 -11.99 31.94 -11.48
N ILE A 350 -11.40 30.77 -11.18
CA ILE A 350 -11.93 29.47 -11.62
C ILE A 350 -13.21 29.10 -10.84
N VAL A 351 -14.11 28.39 -11.52
CA VAL A 351 -15.20 27.68 -10.87
C VAL A 351 -14.66 26.37 -10.34
N ALA A 352 -14.50 26.28 -9.02
CA ALA A 352 -13.85 25.14 -8.34
C ALA A 352 -14.44 23.79 -8.78
N SER A 353 -15.77 23.65 -8.81
CA SER A 353 -16.47 22.40 -9.14
C SER A 353 -16.28 21.91 -10.57
N GLU A 354 -15.83 22.78 -11.47
CA GLU A 354 -15.60 22.46 -12.89
C GLU A 354 -14.12 22.14 -13.17
N ASN A 355 -13.23 22.29 -12.18
CA ASN A 355 -11.79 22.21 -12.36
C ASN A 355 -11.16 21.15 -11.45
N THR A 356 -10.14 20.46 -11.96
CA THR A 356 -9.35 19.51 -11.17
C THR A 356 -8.50 20.26 -10.15
N ILE A 357 -8.49 19.77 -8.91
CA ILE A 357 -7.70 20.34 -7.82
C ILE A 357 -6.79 19.32 -7.13
N ILE A 358 -7.15 18.04 -7.19
CA ILE A 358 -6.34 16.92 -6.68
C ILE A 358 -6.23 15.82 -7.72
N GLY A 359 -5.07 15.15 -7.75
CA GLY A 359 -4.76 14.12 -8.75
C GLY A 359 -5.47 12.78 -8.54
N ASN A 360 -4.78 11.71 -8.94
CA ASN A 360 -5.27 10.33 -8.95
C ASN A 360 -5.01 9.61 -7.62
N THR A 361 -5.71 8.48 -7.40
CA THR A 361 -5.47 7.54 -6.30
C THR A 361 -5.48 8.24 -4.91
N VAL A 362 -6.32 9.26 -4.80
CA VAL A 362 -6.54 10.02 -3.56
C VAL A 362 -7.15 9.11 -2.50
N LEU A 363 -6.71 9.24 -1.25
CA LEU A 363 -7.13 8.42 -0.10
C LEU A 363 -6.88 6.92 -0.27
N TYR A 364 -5.88 6.52 -1.06
CA TYR A 364 -5.57 5.11 -1.25
C TYR A 364 -5.34 4.39 0.07
N GLY A 365 -6.22 3.43 0.40
CA GLY A 365 -6.10 2.63 1.62
C GLY A 365 -6.24 3.44 2.91
N ALA A 366 -6.87 4.62 2.88
CA ALA A 366 -7.12 5.43 4.07
C ALA A 366 -7.95 4.66 5.11
N THR A 367 -7.65 4.86 6.39
CA THR A 367 -8.27 4.13 7.52
C THR A 367 -9.06 5.02 8.46
N ALA A 368 -8.75 6.31 8.51
CA ALA A 368 -9.43 7.31 9.32
C ALA A 368 -9.06 8.72 8.83
N GLY A 369 -9.77 9.73 9.31
CA GLY A 369 -9.46 11.14 9.05
C GLY A 369 -10.39 11.80 8.04
N TYR A 370 -10.10 13.05 7.73
CA TYR A 370 -10.96 13.89 6.89
C TYR A 370 -10.19 14.48 5.71
N LEU A 371 -10.82 14.48 4.53
CA LEU A 371 -10.35 15.23 3.36
C LEU A 371 -11.47 16.14 2.84
N PHE A 372 -11.18 17.42 2.66
CA PHE A 372 -12.09 18.38 2.03
C PHE A 372 -11.39 19.04 0.85
N ALA A 373 -11.90 18.86 -0.37
CA ALA A 373 -11.30 19.45 -1.57
C ALA A 373 -12.33 20.24 -2.38
N ALA A 374 -12.18 21.56 -2.46
CA ALA A 374 -13.04 22.40 -3.30
C ALA A 374 -12.60 22.28 -4.77
N GLY A 375 -13.06 21.23 -5.42
CA GLY A 375 -12.85 20.94 -6.83
C GLY A 375 -12.85 19.45 -7.13
N ARG A 376 -12.51 19.10 -8.37
CA ARG A 376 -12.57 17.72 -8.88
C ARG A 376 -11.31 16.93 -8.54
N ALA A 377 -11.49 15.66 -8.22
CA ALA A 377 -10.43 14.67 -8.12
C ALA A 377 -10.21 13.94 -9.46
N GLY A 378 -9.01 13.40 -9.65
CA GLY A 378 -8.69 12.53 -10.77
C GLY A 378 -9.31 11.13 -10.68
N GLU A 379 -8.66 10.18 -11.33
CA GLU A 379 -9.08 8.77 -11.36
C GLU A 379 -8.82 8.06 -10.03
N ARG A 380 -9.59 7.00 -9.76
CA ARG A 380 -9.42 6.14 -8.57
C ARG A 380 -9.48 6.90 -7.25
N PHE A 381 -10.29 7.95 -7.22
CA PHE A 381 -10.61 8.64 -5.99
C PHE A 381 -11.14 7.67 -4.93
N ALA A 382 -10.63 7.73 -3.71
CA ALA A 382 -11.02 6.89 -2.58
C ALA A 382 -10.86 5.38 -2.82
N VAL A 383 -9.94 4.98 -3.70
CA VAL A 383 -9.65 3.57 -3.95
C VAL A 383 -9.20 2.88 -2.65
N ARG A 384 -9.87 1.79 -2.27
CA ARG A 384 -9.66 1.09 -1.00
C ARG A 384 -9.82 1.95 0.26
N ASN A 385 -10.58 3.04 0.22
CA ASN A 385 -10.93 3.76 1.44
C ASN A 385 -11.60 2.79 2.44
N SER A 386 -11.10 2.77 3.67
CA SER A 386 -11.49 1.83 4.73
C SER A 386 -11.97 2.55 5.99
N GLY A 387 -12.09 3.88 5.97
CA GLY A 387 -12.58 4.63 7.13
C GLY A 387 -12.40 6.15 7.11
N ALA A 388 -11.85 6.74 6.04
CA ALA A 388 -11.79 8.20 5.92
C ALA A 388 -13.13 8.79 5.46
N HIS A 389 -13.39 10.01 5.90
CA HIS A 389 -14.53 10.83 5.48
C HIS A 389 -14.06 11.90 4.50
N VAL A 390 -14.77 12.08 3.41
CA VAL A 390 -14.31 12.97 2.34
C VAL A 390 -15.45 13.71 1.67
N VAL A 391 -15.20 14.97 1.31
CA VAL A 391 -16.08 15.78 0.46
C VAL A 391 -15.27 16.43 -0.66
N ILE A 392 -15.64 16.14 -1.91
CA ILE A 392 -15.07 16.70 -3.14
C ILE A 392 -16.18 17.17 -4.09
N GLU A 393 -15.83 17.89 -5.16
CA GLU A 393 -16.81 18.49 -6.09
C GLU A 393 -16.91 17.78 -7.45
N GLY A 394 -16.43 16.53 -7.51
CA GLY A 394 -16.51 15.66 -8.69
C GLY A 394 -15.30 14.74 -8.78
N CYS A 395 -15.38 13.62 -9.49
CA CYS A 395 -14.25 12.71 -9.64
C CYS A 395 -14.15 12.09 -11.03
N GLY A 396 -12.96 11.59 -11.37
CA GLY A 396 -12.72 10.80 -12.57
C GLY A 396 -13.27 9.37 -12.49
N SER A 397 -12.75 8.51 -13.36
CA SER A 397 -13.14 7.10 -13.47
C SER A 397 -12.75 6.29 -12.23
N ASN A 398 -13.43 5.17 -12.00
CA ASN A 398 -13.13 4.21 -10.92
C ASN A 398 -13.16 4.83 -9.51
N GLY A 399 -14.02 5.83 -9.29
CA GLY A 399 -14.22 6.40 -7.95
C GLY A 399 -14.78 5.36 -6.97
N CYS A 400 -14.31 5.38 -5.72
CA CYS A 400 -14.66 4.44 -4.65
C CYS A 400 -14.40 2.95 -4.98
N GLU A 401 -13.51 2.66 -5.93
CA GLU A 401 -13.12 1.29 -6.29
C GLU A 401 -12.57 0.55 -5.05
N TYR A 402 -13.08 -0.65 -4.75
CA TYR A 402 -12.69 -1.46 -3.59
C TYR A 402 -12.82 -0.78 -2.22
N MET A 403 -13.67 0.24 -2.07
CA MET A 403 -13.93 0.88 -0.78
C MET A 403 -14.60 -0.12 0.18
N THR A 404 -14.13 -0.13 1.44
CA THR A 404 -14.54 -1.07 2.50
C THR A 404 -15.01 -0.35 3.78
N GLY A 405 -14.96 0.97 3.82
CA GLY A 405 -15.39 1.77 4.97
C GLY A 405 -15.20 3.26 4.74
N GLY A 406 -15.74 4.08 5.64
CA GLY A 406 -15.73 5.54 5.53
C GLY A 406 -16.93 6.11 4.77
N VAL A 407 -16.91 7.43 4.53
CA VAL A 407 -18.00 8.15 3.84
C VAL A 407 -17.43 9.05 2.76
N ALA A 408 -17.96 8.96 1.53
CA ALA A 408 -17.56 9.81 0.42
C ALA A 408 -18.73 10.66 -0.10
N VAL A 409 -18.63 11.98 0.02
CA VAL A 409 -19.60 12.93 -0.56
C VAL A 409 -18.98 13.55 -1.80
N ILE A 410 -19.72 13.52 -2.91
CA ILE A 410 -19.28 14.03 -4.21
C ILE A 410 -20.33 15.02 -4.71
N LEU A 411 -19.97 16.31 -4.73
CA LEU A 411 -20.85 17.44 -5.04
C LEU A 411 -20.89 17.78 -6.55
N GLY A 412 -20.71 16.77 -7.40
CA GLY A 412 -20.63 16.92 -8.84
C GLY A 412 -20.53 15.60 -9.56
N GLU A 413 -20.16 15.65 -10.84
CA GLU A 413 -20.11 14.48 -11.71
C GLU A 413 -19.09 13.44 -11.28
N ILE A 414 -19.40 12.18 -11.59
CA ILE A 414 -18.51 11.02 -11.45
C ILE A 414 -18.05 10.53 -12.83
N GLY A 415 -16.96 9.77 -12.87
CA GLY A 415 -16.55 9.02 -14.06
C GLY A 415 -17.09 7.59 -14.11
N ALA A 416 -16.80 6.89 -15.21
CA ALA A 416 -17.22 5.52 -15.43
C ALA A 416 -16.65 4.52 -14.39
N ASN A 417 -17.37 3.41 -14.20
CA ASN A 417 -17.02 2.30 -13.30
C ASN A 417 -16.96 2.72 -11.82
N PHE A 418 -17.79 3.68 -11.42
CA PHE A 418 -17.89 4.12 -10.02
C PHE A 418 -18.37 2.96 -9.13
N ALA A 419 -17.77 2.87 -7.93
CA ALA A 419 -18.05 1.89 -6.88
C ALA A 419 -17.82 0.42 -7.27
N ALA A 420 -16.98 0.15 -8.27
CA ALA A 420 -16.60 -1.22 -8.62
C ALA A 420 -15.91 -1.94 -7.43
N GLY A 421 -16.43 -3.10 -7.06
CA GLY A 421 -15.92 -3.88 -5.93
C GLY A 421 -16.04 -3.19 -4.57
N MET A 422 -16.89 -2.17 -4.43
CA MET A 422 -17.15 -1.51 -3.15
C MET A 422 -17.97 -2.44 -2.25
N THR A 423 -17.36 -2.90 -1.14
CA THR A 423 -17.98 -3.85 -0.21
C THR A 423 -18.28 -3.26 1.17
N GLY A 424 -17.84 -2.02 1.45
CA GLY A 424 -18.18 -1.33 2.69
C GLY A 424 -18.12 0.19 2.59
N GLY A 425 -18.70 0.88 3.57
CA GLY A 425 -18.83 2.33 3.60
C GLY A 425 -20.09 2.87 2.93
N MET A 426 -20.15 4.20 2.77
CA MET A 426 -21.30 4.92 2.17
C MET A 426 -20.79 6.01 1.22
N ALA A 427 -21.46 6.19 0.08
CA ALA A 427 -21.22 7.37 -0.76
C ALA A 427 -22.52 8.15 -1.03
N TYR A 428 -22.41 9.47 -1.16
CA TYR A 428 -23.49 10.38 -1.50
C TYR A 428 -23.08 11.17 -2.74
N LEU A 429 -23.88 11.10 -3.79
CA LEU A 429 -23.61 11.75 -5.06
C LEU A 429 -24.67 12.80 -5.34
N TYR A 430 -24.23 14.03 -5.59
CA TYR A 430 -25.10 15.07 -6.08
C TYR A 430 -25.28 14.93 -7.60
N ASP A 431 -26.46 14.46 -8.02
CA ASP A 431 -26.77 14.09 -9.41
C ASP A 431 -28.10 14.72 -9.89
N PRO A 432 -28.16 16.07 -10.03
CA PRO A 432 -29.38 16.75 -10.48
C PRO A 432 -29.81 16.38 -11.90
N GLU A 433 -28.90 15.84 -12.72
CA GLU A 433 -29.18 15.44 -14.11
C GLU A 433 -29.54 13.95 -14.26
N GLY A 434 -29.45 13.15 -13.18
CA GLY A 434 -29.77 11.73 -13.21
C GLY A 434 -28.82 10.87 -14.08
N LEU A 435 -27.56 11.28 -14.20
CA LEU A 435 -26.56 10.62 -15.05
C LEU A 435 -25.76 9.55 -14.30
N ALA A 436 -25.63 9.65 -12.98
CA ALA A 436 -24.76 8.80 -12.17
C ALA A 436 -25.08 7.30 -12.31
N PRO A 437 -26.35 6.83 -12.35
CA PRO A 437 -26.65 5.40 -12.47
C PRO A 437 -26.03 4.73 -13.71
N LYS A 438 -25.82 5.47 -14.81
CA LYS A 438 -25.21 4.94 -16.05
C LYS A 438 -23.70 4.76 -15.95
N LEU A 439 -23.06 5.42 -14.98
CA LEU A 439 -21.61 5.43 -14.78
C LEU A 439 -21.16 4.50 -13.67
N MET A 440 -22.12 3.90 -12.94
CA MET A 440 -21.86 3.00 -11.83
C MET A 440 -21.67 1.55 -12.25
N ASN A 441 -20.86 0.84 -11.47
CA ASN A 441 -20.83 -0.60 -11.49
C ASN A 441 -21.78 -1.16 -10.42
N ALA A 442 -22.95 -1.65 -10.85
CA ALA A 442 -24.02 -2.12 -9.96
C ALA A 442 -23.81 -3.54 -9.38
N GLU A 443 -22.67 -4.19 -9.64
CA GLU A 443 -22.42 -5.57 -9.22
C GLU A 443 -22.56 -5.75 -7.70
N THR A 444 -21.96 -4.85 -6.92
CA THR A 444 -21.82 -4.98 -5.46
C THR A 444 -22.62 -3.96 -4.66
N ILE A 445 -23.27 -3.00 -5.32
CA ILE A 445 -23.97 -1.88 -4.68
C ILE A 445 -25.47 -1.85 -4.96
N VAL A 446 -26.18 -1.11 -4.11
CA VAL A 446 -27.54 -0.62 -4.32
C VAL A 446 -27.55 0.89 -4.21
N THR A 447 -28.55 1.52 -4.83
CA THR A 447 -28.72 2.97 -4.80
C THR A 447 -30.15 3.34 -4.43
N CYS A 448 -30.31 4.44 -3.70
CA CYS A 448 -31.61 4.99 -3.32
C CYS A 448 -31.51 6.49 -3.10
N ALA A 449 -32.65 7.19 -3.02
CA ALA A 449 -32.66 8.57 -2.55
C ALA A 449 -32.31 8.65 -1.06
N VAL A 450 -31.71 9.75 -0.63
CA VAL A 450 -31.42 10.00 0.80
C VAL A 450 -32.71 10.46 1.49
N THR A 451 -33.42 9.54 2.14
CA THR A 451 -34.74 9.83 2.75
C THR A 451 -34.75 9.76 4.27
N VAL A 452 -33.91 8.91 4.85
CA VAL A 452 -33.86 8.70 6.30
C VAL A 452 -33.06 9.81 6.98
N GLU A 453 -33.62 10.38 8.04
CA GLU A 453 -33.06 11.54 8.78
C GLU A 453 -31.61 11.31 9.24
N HIS A 454 -31.29 10.09 9.68
CA HIS A 454 -29.91 9.71 10.06
C HIS A 454 -28.89 10.00 8.95
N TRP A 455 -29.21 9.60 7.71
CA TRP A 455 -28.34 9.79 6.55
C TRP A 455 -28.34 11.23 6.05
N LEU A 456 -29.49 11.90 6.11
CA LEU A 456 -29.60 13.34 5.81
C LEU A 456 -28.71 14.16 6.74
N ASN A 457 -28.71 13.88 8.04
CA ASN A 457 -27.88 14.57 9.02
C ASN A 457 -26.37 14.31 8.79
N GLN A 458 -25.99 13.08 8.44
CA GLN A 458 -24.61 12.75 8.10
C GLN A 458 -24.14 13.51 6.85
N LEU A 459 -24.97 13.54 5.80
CA LEU A 459 -24.67 14.25 4.56
C LEU A 459 -24.57 15.76 4.80
N HIS A 460 -25.58 16.34 5.44
CA HIS A 460 -25.64 17.77 5.76
C HIS A 460 -24.40 18.20 6.56
N GLY A 461 -24.08 17.50 7.65
CA GLY A 461 -22.94 17.85 8.51
C GLY A 461 -21.58 17.75 7.79
N LEU A 462 -21.44 16.82 6.83
CA LEU A 462 -20.23 16.74 6.01
C LEU A 462 -20.12 17.90 5.03
N ILE A 463 -21.22 18.33 4.41
CA ILE A 463 -21.25 19.48 3.50
C ILE A 463 -21.01 20.79 4.28
N GLU A 464 -21.63 20.96 5.46
CA GLU A 464 -21.37 22.11 6.34
C GLU A 464 -19.89 22.21 6.69
N ARG A 465 -19.28 21.10 7.10
CA ARG A 465 -17.85 21.07 7.40
C ARG A 465 -17.01 21.33 6.17
N HIS A 466 -17.40 20.81 5.00
CA HIS A 466 -16.72 21.12 3.75
C HIS A 466 -16.73 22.63 3.48
N VAL A 467 -17.88 23.29 3.57
CA VAL A 467 -17.99 24.75 3.37
C VAL A 467 -17.17 25.52 4.40
N ALA A 468 -17.21 25.12 5.67
CA ALA A 468 -16.41 25.76 6.72
C ALA A 468 -14.89 25.66 6.49
N GLU A 469 -14.42 24.54 5.95
CA GLU A 469 -13.00 24.30 5.69
C GLU A 469 -12.54 24.89 4.34
N THR A 470 -13.38 24.84 3.31
CA THR A 470 -12.98 25.16 1.94
C THR A 470 -13.47 26.52 1.44
N ASN A 471 -14.48 27.11 2.07
CA ASN A 471 -15.29 28.21 1.53
C ASN A 471 -15.89 27.88 0.14
N SER A 472 -16.26 26.62 -0.09
CA SER A 472 -16.88 26.17 -1.34
C SER A 472 -18.19 26.91 -1.61
N ARG A 473 -18.27 27.54 -2.79
CA ARG A 473 -19.52 28.14 -3.28
C ARG A 473 -20.56 27.07 -3.58
N LYS A 474 -20.17 25.97 -4.23
CA LYS A 474 -21.07 24.85 -4.57
C LYS A 474 -21.71 24.25 -3.32
N GLY A 475 -20.91 23.99 -2.29
CA GLY A 475 -21.42 23.50 -1.01
C GLY A 475 -22.34 24.51 -0.33
N ALA A 476 -21.98 25.80 -0.34
CA ALA A 476 -22.80 26.86 0.25
C ALA A 476 -24.16 27.00 -0.46
N ASP A 477 -24.18 26.93 -1.80
CA ASP A 477 -25.39 27.02 -2.60
C ASP A 477 -26.34 25.83 -2.33
N ILE A 478 -25.79 24.62 -2.19
CA ILE A 478 -26.55 23.41 -1.83
C ILE A 478 -27.16 23.56 -0.42
N LEU A 479 -26.40 24.04 0.56
CA LEU A 479 -26.91 24.25 1.92
C LEU A 479 -27.97 25.35 1.98
N GLN A 480 -27.81 26.43 1.21
CA GLN A 480 -28.77 27.51 1.15
C GLN A 480 -30.14 27.04 0.61
N HIS A 481 -30.13 26.08 -0.32
CA HIS A 481 -31.33 25.52 -0.96
C HIS A 481 -31.56 24.06 -0.54
N TRP A 482 -31.17 23.69 0.68
CA TRP A 482 -31.12 22.30 1.12
C TRP A 482 -32.44 21.53 0.92
N ASP A 483 -33.57 22.17 1.18
CA ASP A 483 -34.88 21.51 1.07
C ASP A 483 -35.22 21.04 -0.34
N THR A 484 -34.72 21.73 -1.36
CA THR A 484 -34.85 21.30 -2.76
C THR A 484 -33.70 20.41 -3.17
N GLU A 485 -32.47 20.75 -2.78
CA GLU A 485 -31.26 20.09 -3.28
C GLU A 485 -31.00 18.71 -2.68
N LYS A 486 -31.50 18.42 -1.46
CA LYS A 486 -31.38 17.09 -0.86
C LYS A 486 -31.99 15.98 -1.72
N HIS A 487 -32.99 16.31 -2.53
CA HIS A 487 -33.66 15.36 -3.43
C HIS A 487 -32.83 15.02 -4.67
N ASN A 488 -31.78 15.80 -4.97
CA ASN A 488 -30.83 15.53 -6.05
C ASN A 488 -29.69 14.61 -5.62
N PHE A 489 -29.67 14.14 -4.37
CA PHE A 489 -28.66 13.21 -3.89
C PHE A 489 -29.06 11.75 -4.05
N LEU A 490 -28.12 10.96 -4.57
CA LEU A 490 -28.17 9.51 -4.59
C LEU A 490 -27.28 8.95 -3.48
N GLN A 491 -27.87 8.11 -2.63
CA GLN A 491 -27.16 7.29 -1.66
C GLN A 491 -26.68 6.00 -2.34
N VAL A 492 -25.41 5.66 -2.17
CA VAL A 492 -24.78 4.45 -2.69
C VAL A 492 -24.29 3.60 -1.52
N CYS A 493 -24.82 2.39 -1.42
CA CYS A 493 -24.53 1.46 -0.33
C CYS A 493 -24.18 0.06 -0.86
N PRO A 494 -23.15 -0.61 -0.32
CA PRO A 494 -22.85 -1.99 -0.66
C PRO A 494 -23.94 -2.97 -0.22
N LYS A 495 -24.25 -3.97 -1.04
CA LYS A 495 -25.27 -5.01 -0.76
C LYS A 495 -25.00 -5.74 0.55
N GLU A 496 -23.74 -6.08 0.81
CA GLU A 496 -23.33 -6.82 2.02
C GLU A 496 -23.49 -5.98 3.30
N MET A 497 -23.49 -4.65 3.20
CA MET A 497 -23.63 -3.77 4.35
C MET A 497 -25.07 -3.59 4.82
N LEU A 498 -26.08 -3.92 4.00
CA LEU A 498 -27.49 -3.64 4.30
C LEU A 498 -27.95 -4.16 5.66
N VAL A 499 -27.51 -5.37 6.04
CA VAL A 499 -27.85 -6.01 7.32
C VAL A 499 -27.03 -5.49 8.50
N HIS A 500 -26.03 -4.66 8.24
CA HIS A 500 -25.08 -4.12 9.21
C HIS A 500 -25.19 -2.59 9.34
N LEU A 501 -26.14 -1.95 8.65
CA LEU A 501 -26.30 -0.51 8.72
C LEU A 501 -26.86 -0.07 10.09
N PRO A 502 -26.39 1.06 10.63
CA PRO A 502 -26.94 1.65 11.86
C PRO A 502 -28.37 2.19 11.70
N ALA A 503 -28.80 2.47 10.47
CA ALA A 503 -30.16 2.90 10.11
C ALA A 503 -30.56 2.29 8.76
N PRO A 504 -31.86 2.02 8.49
CA PRO A 504 -32.29 1.54 7.18
C PRO A 504 -32.03 2.58 6.08
N LEU A 505 -31.97 2.15 4.82
CA LEU A 505 -31.78 3.05 3.67
C LEU A 505 -33.06 3.79 3.27
N SER A 506 -34.22 3.14 3.43
CA SER A 506 -35.53 3.70 3.13
C SER A 506 -36.48 3.49 4.29
N VAL A 507 -37.43 4.40 4.43
CA VAL A 507 -38.61 4.18 5.26
C VAL A 507 -39.55 3.30 4.44
N GLU A 508 -39.66 2.01 4.77
CA GLU A 508 -40.78 1.21 4.27
C GLU A 508 -42.04 1.73 4.95
N GLU A 509 -42.98 2.28 4.19
CA GLU A 509 -44.36 2.39 4.67
C GLU A 509 -44.83 0.96 4.91
N ALA A 510 -44.98 0.56 6.18
CA ALA A 510 -45.62 -0.69 6.53
C ALA A 510 -46.96 -0.74 5.78
N ALA A 511 -47.09 -1.65 4.82
CA ALA A 511 -48.34 -1.91 4.15
C ALA A 511 -49.38 -2.19 5.24
N VAL A 512 -50.31 -1.26 5.43
CA VAL A 512 -51.44 -1.42 6.33
C VAL A 512 -52.18 -2.68 5.84
N PRO A 513 -52.32 -3.74 6.65
CA PRO A 513 -53.11 -4.88 6.24
C PRO A 513 -54.52 -4.35 5.97
N ALA A 514 -55.04 -4.57 4.76
CA ALA A 514 -56.43 -4.29 4.47
C ALA A 514 -57.29 -5.15 5.42
N GLU A 515 -58.12 -4.48 6.23
CA GLU A 515 -59.13 -5.12 7.10
C GLU A 515 -60.18 -5.88 6.29
#